data_AF-A0A8S3BNY4-F1
#
_entry.id   AF-A0A8S3BNY4-F1
#
_cell.length_a   1.000
_cell.length_b   1.000
_cell.length_c   1.000
_cell.angle_alpha   90.00
_cell.angle_beta   90.00
_cell.angle_gamma   90.00
#
_symmetry.space_group_name_H-M   'P 1'
#
loop_
_entity.id
_entity.type
_entity.pdbx_description
1 polymer ?
#
loop_
_entity_poly.entity_id
_entity_poly.type
_entity_poly.pdbx_seq_one_letter_code
_entity_poly.pdbx_strand_id
1 'polypeptide(L)' 'GSLLPASILLANTYASSGDIEKATNIKIELHKSGAKKKAGATLTEFDGKIWVSS' A
#
# COMPACT_ATOMS: atom_id res chain seq x y z
N GLY A 1 6.71 -14.83 -5.45
CA GLY A 1 5.36 -14.23 -5.56
C GLY A 1 5.38 -12.90 -4.87
N SER A 2 4.93 -11.82 -5.52
CA SER A 2 5.04 -10.49 -4.93
C SER A 2 4.07 -10.36 -3.74
N LEU A 3 4.60 -10.24 -2.52
CA LEU A 3 3.83 -10.00 -1.29
C LEU A 3 3.31 -8.55 -1.19
N LEU A 4 3.77 -7.68 -2.10
CA LEU A 4 3.41 -6.27 -2.23
C LEU A 4 1.91 -5.97 -2.22
N PRO A 5 1.05 -6.65 -3.03
CA PRO A 5 -0.38 -6.36 -3.07
C PRO A 5 -1.08 -6.67 -1.74
N ALA A 6 -0.71 -7.77 -1.09
CA ALA A 6 -1.28 -8.18 0.19
C ALA A 6 -0.92 -7.21 1.32
N SER A 7 0.33 -6.74 1.35
CA SER A 7 0.77 -5.77 2.35
C SER A 7 0.14 -4.38 2.15
N ILE A 8 -0.09 -3.95 0.90
CA ILE A 8 -0.81 -2.70 0.61
C ILE A 8 -2.27 -2.82 1.07
N LEU A 9 -2.93 -3.93 0.75
CA LEU A 9 -4.32 -4.18 1.16
C LEU A 9 -4.43 -4.15 2.70
N LEU A 10 -3.50 -4.83 3.39
CA LEU A 10 -3.47 -4.90 4.85
C LEU A 10 -3.26 -3.52 5.48
N ALA A 11 -2.38 -2.69 4.92
CA ALA A 11 -2.18 -1.32 5.39
C ALA A 11 -3.47 -0.47 5.23
N ASN A 12 -4.20 -0.64 4.14
CA ASN A 12 -5.47 0.07 3.90
C ASN A 12 -6.57 -0.42 4.86
N THR A 13 -6.64 -1.73 5.15
CA THR A 13 -7.59 -2.27 6.12
C THR A 13 -7.37 -1.69 7.52
N TYR A 14 -6.11 -1.64 7.99
CA TYR A 14 -5.81 -1.01 9.29
C TYR A 14 -6.10 0.49 9.30
N ALA A 15 -5.81 1.19 8.20
CA ALA A 15 -6.15 2.62 8.10
C ALA A 15 -7.66 2.85 8.17
N SER A 16 -8.45 2.02 7.48
CA SER A 16 -9.92 2.10 7.50
C SER A 16 -10.52 1.74 8.86
N SER A 17 -9.86 0.89 9.65
CA SER A 17 -10.30 0.55 11.01
C SER A 17 -9.87 1.58 12.06
N GLY A 18 -9.19 2.66 11.66
CA GLY A 18 -8.64 3.68 12.58
C GLY A 18 -7.33 3.27 13.25
N ASP A 19 -6.76 2.12 12.92
CA ASP A 19 -5.47 1.64 13.43
C ASP A 19 -4.33 2.20 12.55
N ILE A 20 -4.17 3.52 12.64
CA ILE A 20 -3.22 4.29 11.82
C ILE A 20 -1.77 3.87 12.10
N GLU A 21 -1.46 3.44 13.32
CA GLU A 21 -0.13 3.02 13.73
C GLU A 21 0.31 1.75 12.99
N LYS A 22 -0.55 0.72 12.94
CA LYS A 22 -0.25 -0.50 12.17
C LYS A 22 -0.19 -0.24 10.67
N ALA A 23 -1.10 0.58 10.15
CA ALA A 23 -1.07 0.97 8.73
C ALA A 23 0.25 1.66 8.37
N THR A 24 0.76 2.52 9.25
CA THR A 24 2.02 3.23 9.07
C THR A 24 3.23 2.29 9.15
N ASN A 25 3.24 1.38 10.13
CA ASN A 25 4.31 0.38 10.26
C ASN A 25 4.43 -0.49 9.00
N ILE A 26 3.31 -0.96 8.45
CA ILE A 26 3.33 -1.78 7.22
C ILE A 26 3.87 -0.98 6.04
N LYS A 27 3.49 0.29 5.91
CA LYS A 27 4.02 1.19 4.85
C LYS A 27 5.53 1.43 5.01
N ILE A 28 6.02 1.57 6.23
CA ILE A 28 7.46 1.70 6.53
C ILE A 28 8.22 0.43 6.15
N GLU A 29 7.72 -0.74 6.52
CA GLU A 29 8.36 -2.02 6.18
C GLU A 29 8.37 -2.26 4.67
N LEU A 30 7.31 -1.88 3.95
CA LEU A 30 7.29 -1.88 2.48
C LEU A 30 8.34 -0.93 1.90
N HIS A 31 8.52 0.25 2.49
CA HIS A 31 9.55 1.19 2.04
C HIS A 31 10.96 0.64 2.26
N LYS A 32 11.21 0.04 3.44
CA LYS A 32 12.49 -0.58 3.80
C LYS A 32 12.81 -1.80 2.94
N SER A 33 11.81 -2.60 2.55
CA SER A 33 12.01 -3.80 1.72
C SER A 33 12.35 -3.50 0.26
N GLY A 34 12.62 -2.23 -0.08
CA GLY A 34 12.91 -1.81 -1.45
C GLY A 34 11.69 -1.89 -2.37
N ALA A 35 10.48 -2.04 -1.81
CA ALA A 35 9.22 -1.90 -2.53
C ALA A 35 9.00 -0.40 -2.84
N LYS A 36 9.86 0.11 -3.70
CA LYS A 36 9.72 1.45 -4.26
C LYS A 36 8.56 1.41 -5.24
N LYS A 37 7.54 2.25 -5.03
CA LYS A 37 6.70 2.68 -6.14
C LYS A 37 7.65 3.09 -7.26
N LYS A 38 7.51 2.51 -8.45
CA LYS A 38 8.21 2.99 -9.65
C LYS A 38 7.99 4.50 -9.70
N ALA A 39 9.02 5.31 -9.94
CA ALA A 39 8.81 6.74 -10.16
C ALA A 39 7.78 6.90 -11.31
N GLY A 40 6.73 7.70 -11.10
CA GLY A 40 5.56 7.79 -12.02
C GLY A 40 4.39 6.85 -11.67
N ALA A 41 4.60 5.84 -10.83
CA ALA A 41 3.56 4.91 -10.41
C ALA A 41 2.60 5.54 -9.40
N THR A 42 1.46 6.02 -9.89
CA THR A 42 0.36 6.50 -9.05
C THR A 42 -0.60 5.35 -8.81
N LEU A 43 -0.88 5.08 -7.54
CA LEU A 43 -1.91 4.12 -7.13
C LEU A 43 -3.11 4.96 -6.73
N THR A 44 -4.16 4.91 -7.54
CA THR A 44 -5.42 5.61 -7.28
C THR A 44 -6.48 4.57 -7.04
N GLU A 45 -7.11 4.63 -5.86
CA GLU A 45 -8.29 3.84 -5.58
C GLU A 45 -9.52 4.63 -6.03
N PHE A 46 -10.31 4.05 -6.94
CA PHE A 46 -11.57 4.62 -7.40
C PHE A 46 -12.62 3.51 -7.41
N ASP A 47 -13.71 3.70 -6.67
CA ASP A 47 -14.81 2.73 -6.55
C ASP A 47 -14.35 1.32 -6.08
N GLY A 48 -13.48 1.27 -5.06
CA GLY A 48 -12.92 0.03 -4.52
C GLY A 48 -11.97 -0.71 -5.46
N LYS A 49 -11.64 -0.13 -6.62
CA LYS A 49 -10.71 -0.69 -7.60
C LYS A 49 -9.40 0.10 -7.55
N ILE A 50 -8.29 -0.64 -7.46
CA ILE A 50 -6.94 -0.06 -7.48
C ILE A 50 -6.48 0.08 -8.93
N TRP A 51 -6.25 1.31 -9.35
CA TRP A 51 -5.68 1.66 -10.65
C TRP A 51 -4.21 1.99 -10.48
N VAL A 52 -3.37 1.37 -11.33
CA VAL A 52 -1.94 1.65 -11.40
C VAL A 52 -1.65 2.32 -12.74
N SER A 53 -1.25 3.59 -12.73
CA SER A 53 -0.70 4.26 -13.91
C SER A 53 0.81 4.41 -13.75
N SER A 54 1.60 4.25 -14.82
CA SER A 54 3.05 4.50 -14.85
C SER A 54 3.41 5.52 -15.90
#